data_AF-A0A920RRF5-F1
#
_entry.id   AF-A0A920RRF5-F1
#
_cell.length_a   1.000
_cell.length_b   1.000
_cell.length_c   1.000
_cell.angle_alpha   90.00
_cell.angle_beta   90.00
_cell.angle_gamma   90.00
#
_symmetry.space_group_name_H-M   'P 1'
#
loop_
_entity.id
_entity.type
_entity.pdbx_description
1 polymer ?
#
loop_
_entity_poly.entity_id
_entity_poly.type
_entity_poly.pdbx_seq_one_letter_code
_entity_poly.pdbx_strand_id
1 'polypeptide(L)' 'MQLPQMIRVKQTFESPRVSSIPDEVASQLGSLSLDQSIQPGQTVAIWARQPGDANIAEIIKAAWITSRRWEPTR' A
#
# COMPACT_ATOMS: atom_id res chain seq x y z
N MET A 1 -25.03 -35.11 22.13
CA MET A 1 -23.78 -34.97 21.36
C MET A 1 -22.83 -34.08 22.14
N GLN A 2 -21.58 -34.52 22.34
CA GLN A 2 -20.59 -33.75 23.09
C GLN A 2 -19.77 -32.93 22.10
N LEU A 3 -19.74 -31.60 22.27
CA LEU A 3 -18.91 -30.72 21.44
C LEU A 3 -17.43 -30.89 21.83
N PRO A 4 -16.50 -30.80 20.87
CA PRO A 4 -15.06 -30.89 21.16
C PRO A 4 -14.62 -29.75 22.09
N GLN A 5 -13.57 -30.00 22.88
CA GLN A 5 -12.95 -28.97 23.71
C GLN A 5 -12.31 -27.90 22.82
N MET A 6 -12.84 -26.68 22.88
CA MET A 6 -12.33 -25.54 22.13
C MET A 6 -11.29 -24.77 22.94
N ILE A 7 -10.23 -24.29 22.27
CA ILE A 7 -9.28 -23.34 22.86
C ILE A 7 -9.53 -21.94 22.33
N ARG A 8 -9.43 -20.92 23.20
CA ARG A 8 -9.56 -19.52 22.80
C ARG A 8 -8.20 -18.99 22.35
N VAL A 9 -8.07 -18.67 21.07
CA VAL A 9 -6.92 -17.93 20.54
C VAL A 9 -7.21 -16.43 20.61
N LYS A 10 -6.32 -15.67 21.24
CA LYS A 10 -6.31 -14.20 21.20
C LYS A 10 -4.98 -13.75 20.62
N GLN A 11 -5.03 -12.94 19.56
CA GLN A 11 -3.85 -12.35 18.94
C GLN A 11 -3.96 -10.83 19.03
N THR A 12 -2.89 -10.20 19.49
CA THR A 12 -2.72 -8.75 19.45
C THR A 12 -1.76 -8.45 18.32
N PHE A 13 -2.16 -7.54 17.44
CA PHE A 13 -1.32 -7.03 16.37
C PHE A 13 -0.90 -5.60 16.70
N GLU A 14 0.26 -5.20 16.21
CA GLU A 14 0.62 -3.79 16.21
C GLU A 14 -0.38 -3.01 15.35
N SER A 15 -0.79 -1.84 15.84
CA SER A 15 -1.69 -0.93 15.14
C SER A 15 -0.98 0.41 14.94
N PRO A 16 0.04 0.46 14.07
CA PRO A 16 0.72 1.70 13.75
C PRO A 16 -0.29 2.65 13.09
N ARG A 17 -0.29 3.90 13.57
CA ARG A 17 -1.18 4.95 13.04
C ARG A 17 -0.42 5.79 12.03
N VAL A 18 -0.99 5.90 10.84
CA VAL A 18 -0.49 6.79 9.79
C VAL A 18 -1.27 8.10 9.89
N SER A 19 -0.55 9.22 10.04
CA SER A 19 -1.15 10.56 10.12
C SER A 19 -1.57 11.10 8.75
N SER A 20 -0.88 10.69 7.68
CA SER A 20 -1.11 11.14 6.31
C SER A 20 -0.82 9.98 5.35
N ILE A 21 -1.85 9.48 4.69
CA ILE A 21 -1.72 8.39 3.72
C ILE A 21 -0.86 8.81 2.52
N PRO A 22 -1.02 10.01 1.94
CA PRO A 22 -0.19 10.44 0.82
C PRO A 22 1.30 10.50 1.16
N ASP A 23 1.66 11.05 2.34
CA ASP A 23 3.05 11.20 2.75
C ASP A 23 3.69 9.84 3.03
N GLU A 24 2.96 8.93 3.67
CA GLU A 24 3.43 7.58 3.94
C GLU A 24 3.64 6.78 2.66
N VAL A 25 2.71 6.87 1.70
CA VAL A 25 2.85 6.22 0.39
C VAL A 25 4.07 6.78 -0.36
N ALA A 26 4.28 8.10 -0.35
CA ALA A 26 5.44 8.72 -0.99
C ALA A 26 6.76 8.29 -0.33
N SER A 27 6.80 8.21 1.01
CA SER A 27 7.94 7.74 1.78
C SER A 27 8.29 6.29 1.45
N GLN A 28 7.29 5.39 1.50
CA GLN A 28 7.51 3.98 1.21
C GLN A 28 7.93 3.75 -0.25
N LEU A 29 7.28 4.39 -1.23
CA LEU A 29 7.68 4.27 -2.64
C LEU A 29 9.07 4.85 -2.89
N GLY A 30 9.43 5.93 -2.21
CA GLY A 30 10.77 6.53 -2.28
C GLY A 30 11.87 5.59 -1.76
N SER A 31 11.56 4.72 -0.81
CA SER A 31 12.50 3.74 -0.27
C SER A 31 12.82 2.58 -1.23
N LEU A 32 11.97 2.34 -2.24
CA LEU A 32 12.03 1.15 -3.11
C LEU A 32 12.99 1.28 -4.30
N SER A 33 13.76 2.37 -4.41
CA SER A 33 14.73 2.60 -5.52
C SER A 33 14.14 2.34 -6.91
N LEU A 34 12.88 2.73 -7.11
CA LEU A 34 12.11 2.43 -8.34
C LEU A 34 12.77 2.99 -9.60
N ASP A 35 13.62 4.00 -9.46
CA ASP A 35 14.43 4.60 -10.52
C ASP A 35 15.34 3.60 -11.25
N GLN A 36 15.67 2.47 -10.61
CA GLN A 36 16.47 1.42 -11.24
C GLN A 36 15.64 0.45 -12.08
N SER A 37 14.32 0.40 -11.87
CA SER A 37 13.43 -0.58 -12.49
C SER A 37 12.39 0.04 -13.43
N ILE A 38 12.06 1.32 -13.25
CA ILE A 38 11.04 2.03 -14.01
C ILE A 38 11.71 3.21 -14.70
N GLN A 39 11.56 3.30 -16.01
CA GLN A 39 12.03 4.43 -16.81
C GLN A 39 10.86 5.31 -17.24
N PRO A 40 11.09 6.61 -17.47
CA PRO A 40 10.05 7.48 -17.99
C PRO A 40 9.43 6.95 -19.29
N GLY A 41 8.09 6.99 -19.37
CA GLY A 41 7.34 6.49 -20.54
C GLY A 41 6.99 4.99 -20.51
N GLN A 42 7.40 4.24 -19.50
CA GLN A 42 6.97 2.86 -19.31
C GLN A 42 5.58 2.78 -18.66
N THR A 43 4.80 1.78 -19.07
CA THR A 43 3.49 1.48 -18.46
C THR A 43 3.68 0.59 -17.25
N VAL A 44 3.18 1.02 -16.10
CA VAL A 44 3.26 0.28 -14.83
C VAL A 44 1.87 -0.13 -14.38
N ALA A 45 1.70 -1.39 -13.97
CA ALA A 45 0.47 -1.88 -13.37
C ALA A 45 0.52 -1.70 -11.84
N ILE A 46 -0.51 -1.10 -11.27
CA ILE A 46 -0.67 -0.97 -9.81
C ILE A 46 -1.73 -1.97 -9.35
N TRP A 47 -1.31 -2.98 -8.61
CA TRP A 47 -2.23 -3.90 -7.94
C TRP A 47 -2.44 -3.45 -6.49
N ALA A 48 -3.69 -3.34 -6.07
CA ALA A 48 -4.04 -2.90 -4.73
C ALA A 48 -5.11 -3.83 -4.15
N ARG A 49 -4.82 -4.37 -2.97
CA ARG A 49 -5.77 -5.15 -2.17
C ARG A 49 -5.60 -4.79 -0.72
N GLN A 50 -6.69 -4.45 -0.06
CA GLN A 50 -6.70 -4.16 1.37
C GLN A 50 -7.75 -5.05 2.05
N PRO A 51 -7.39 -5.80 3.10
CA PRO A 51 -8.37 -6.55 3.87
C PRO A 51 -9.08 -5.61 4.86
N GLY A 52 -10.31 -5.20 4.53
CA GLY A 52 -11.16 -4.32 5.35
C GLY A 52 -11.66 -3.07 4.59
N ASP A 53 -12.30 -2.13 5.31
CA ASP A 53 -13.02 -0.97 4.75
C ASP A 53 -12.21 0.35 4.74
N ALA A 54 -10.88 0.37 4.65
CA ALA A 54 -10.11 1.61 4.86
C ALA A 54 -9.19 2.01 3.70
N ASN A 55 -9.51 3.17 3.09
CA ASN A 55 -8.59 4.07 2.37
C ASN A 55 -7.90 3.54 1.10
N ILE A 56 -8.29 2.38 0.54
CA ILE A 56 -7.74 1.85 -0.71
C ILE A 56 -7.74 2.88 -1.86
N ALA A 57 -8.82 3.66 -1.98
CA ALA A 57 -8.94 4.68 -3.01
C ALA A 57 -7.90 5.80 -2.85
N GLU A 58 -7.63 6.21 -1.60
CA GLU A 58 -6.66 7.24 -1.29
C GLU A 58 -5.22 6.74 -1.53
N ILE A 59 -4.94 5.48 -1.15
CA ILE A 59 -3.64 4.84 -1.40
C ILE A 59 -3.35 4.76 -2.90
N ILE A 60 -4.31 4.27 -3.70
CA ILE A 60 -4.16 4.16 -5.16
C ILE A 60 -3.91 5.55 -5.77
N LYS A 61 -4.68 6.55 -5.34
CA LYS A 61 -4.53 7.93 -5.82
C LYS A 61 -3.14 8.49 -5.47
N ALA A 62 -2.68 8.31 -4.24
CA ALA A 62 -1.36 8.75 -3.80
C ALA A 62 -0.22 8.07 -4.56
N ALA A 63 -0.34 6.75 -4.79
CA ALA A 63 0.61 5.99 -5.58
C ALA A 63 0.68 6.50 -7.03
N TRP A 64 -0.48 6.76 -7.65
CA TRP A 64 -0.56 7.33 -8.98
C TRP A 64 0.08 8.73 -9.05
N ILE A 65 -0.24 9.64 -8.13
CA ILE A 65 0.36 10.99 -8.08
C ILE A 65 1.89 10.89 -7.95
N THR A 66 2.39 10.01 -7.07
CA THR A 66 3.83 9.84 -6.84
C THR A 66 4.55 9.30 -8.07
N SER A 67 3.87 8.43 -8.84
CA SER A 67 4.41 7.87 -10.08
C SER A 67 4.55 8.87 -11.22
N ARG A 68 3.94 10.06 -11.14
CA ARG A 68 4.07 11.11 -12.17
C ARG A 68 5.49 11.60 -12.39
N ARG A 69 6.41 11.37 -11.44
CA ARG A 69 7.84 11.62 -11.67
C ARG A 69 8.41 10.83 -12.85
N TRP A 70 7.75 9.74 -13.24
CA TRP A 70 8.08 8.85 -14.36
C TRP A 70 7.29 9.18 -15.63
N GLU A 71 6.52 10.26 -15.64
CA GLU A 71 5.91 10.73 -16.88
C GLU A 71 7.02 11.27 -17.81
N PRO A 72 7.00 10.93 -19.11
CA PRO A 72 7.96 11.48 -20.04
C PRO A 72 7.77 13.00 -20.11
N THR A 73 8.85 13.76 -19.95
CA THR A 73 8.85 15.21 -20.16
C THR A 73 8.50 15.49 -21.62
N ARG A 74 7.42 16.25 -21.85
CA ARG A 74 7.05 16.71 -23.20
C ARG A 74 8.08 17.66 -23.80
#